data_AF-A0A6P7U0D4-F1
#
_entry.id   AF-A0A6P7U0D4-F1
#
_cell.length_a   1.000
_cell.length_b   1.000
_cell.length_c   1.000
_cell.angle_alpha   90.00
_cell.angle_beta   90.00
_cell.angle_gamma   90.00
#
_symmetry.space_group_name_H-M   'P 1'
#
loop_
_entity.id
_entity.type
_entity.pdbx_description
1 polymer ?
#
loop_
_entity_poly.entity_id
_entity_poly.type
_entity_poly.pdbx_seq_one_letter_code
_entity_poly.pdbx_strand_id
1 'polypeptide(L)'
;MCDQTREKASWANDLVIYKNGIEVISLAVKCCNDDISVSMMTRILDHIMRFGEAGEKRAVPLALSLLYVSNPSVAIIETLAKYSHDIDQDVVLSSIIAMGIVGAGTNNARLSSQLKNLASHCGSPKNNNYLFAVRIAQCFLFMGKGTLSLSPFVCDRFICKKAVLVAVIGFLISFLDSSKSN
;
A
#
# COMPACT_ATOMS: atom_id res chain seq x y z
N MET A 1 24.14 0.30 33.04
CA MET A 1 22.80 0.83 33.38
C MET A 1 22.19 1.69 32.26
N CYS A 2 22.87 2.71 31.72
CA CYS A 2 22.29 3.58 30.66
C CYS A 2 21.95 2.87 29.34
N ASP A 3 22.70 1.81 28.98
CA ASP A 3 22.51 1.12 27.70
C ASP A 3 21.21 0.29 27.66
N GLN A 4 20.90 -0.44 28.74
CA GLN A 4 19.67 -1.23 28.85
C GLN A 4 18.40 -0.37 28.90
N THR A 5 18.47 0.86 29.45
CA THR A 5 17.34 1.80 29.39
C THR A 5 17.14 2.40 28.00
N ARG A 6 18.21 2.55 27.21
CA ARG A 6 18.16 3.07 25.83
C ARG A 6 17.66 2.00 24.85
N GLU A 7 18.13 0.77 25.01
CA GLU A 7 17.60 -0.39 24.30
C GLU A 7 16.12 -0.61 24.65
N LYS A 8 15.74 -0.36 25.92
CA LYS A 8 14.34 -0.44 26.33
C LYS A 8 13.43 0.65 25.72
N ALA A 9 13.95 1.85 25.55
CA ALA A 9 13.23 2.92 24.88
C ALA A 9 13.07 2.68 23.37
N SER A 10 14.06 2.02 22.73
CA SER A 10 14.02 1.68 21.30
C SER A 10 12.84 0.76 20.98
N TRP A 11 12.71 -0.37 21.67
CA TRP A 11 11.62 -1.32 21.39
C TRP A 11 10.24 -0.73 21.68
N ALA A 12 10.14 0.19 22.63
CA ALA A 12 8.88 0.87 22.94
C ALA A 12 8.45 1.78 21.78
N ASN A 13 9.39 2.54 21.20
CA ASN A 13 9.13 3.38 20.04
C ASN A 13 8.74 2.54 18.81
N ASP A 14 9.42 1.42 18.57
CA ASP A 14 9.11 0.50 17.46
C ASP A 14 7.72 -0.12 17.57
N LEU A 15 7.24 -0.34 18.80
CA LEU A 15 5.88 -0.79 19.07
C LEU A 15 4.85 0.29 18.77
N VAL A 16 5.12 1.54 19.15
CA VAL A 16 4.23 2.69 18.90
C VAL A 16 4.09 2.94 17.40
N ILE A 17 5.20 2.94 16.66
CA ILE A 17 5.20 3.13 15.19
C ILE A 17 4.35 2.07 14.49
N TYR A 18 4.50 0.81 14.91
CA TYR A 18 3.75 -0.31 14.34
C TYR A 18 2.25 -0.22 14.67
N LYS A 19 1.91 0.18 15.91
CA LYS A 19 0.54 0.39 16.33
C LYS A 19 -0.14 1.47 15.49
N ASN A 20 0.51 2.63 15.31
CA ASN A 20 -0.04 3.74 14.53
C ASN A 20 -0.30 3.31 13.07
N GLY A 21 0.62 2.54 12.46
CA GLY A 21 0.43 2.01 11.10
C GLY A 21 -0.77 1.06 10.98
N ILE A 22 -0.99 0.17 11.95
CA ILE A 22 -2.15 -0.73 11.95
C ILE A 22 -3.46 0.03 12.13
N GLU A 23 -3.46 1.10 12.93
CA GLU A 23 -4.65 1.94 13.13
C GLU A 23 -5.15 2.55 11.81
N VAL A 24 -4.24 3.04 10.97
CA VAL A 24 -4.57 3.60 9.64
C VAL A 24 -5.17 2.53 8.72
N ILE A 25 -4.59 1.32 8.67
CA ILE A 25 -5.12 0.21 7.86
C ILE A 25 -6.50 -0.21 8.37
N SER A 26 -6.68 -0.29 9.69
CA SER A 26 -7.96 -0.66 10.32
C SER A 26 -9.05 0.35 10.00
N LEU A 27 -8.70 1.64 9.98
CA LEU A 27 -9.60 2.71 9.59
C LEU A 27 -10.02 2.58 8.11
N ALA A 28 -9.08 2.25 7.21
CA ALA A 28 -9.38 1.98 5.81
C ALA A 28 -10.36 0.81 5.63
N VAL A 29 -10.15 -0.31 6.34
CA VAL A 29 -11.05 -1.48 6.29
C VAL A 29 -12.48 -1.10 6.66
N LYS A 30 -12.67 -0.26 7.70
CA LYS A 30 -14.01 0.19 8.12
C LYS A 30 -14.72 1.00 7.03
N CYS A 31 -13.97 1.77 6.23
CA CYS A 31 -14.53 2.63 5.21
C CYS A 31 -14.72 1.96 3.84
N CYS A 32 -14.26 0.71 3.65
CA CYS A 32 -14.37 -0.01 2.38
C CYS A 32 -15.80 -0.36 1.94
N ASN A 33 -16.81 -0.25 2.80
CA ASN A 33 -18.17 -0.70 2.47
C ASN A 33 -18.91 0.24 1.51
N ASP A 34 -18.67 1.55 1.60
CA ASP A 34 -19.44 2.55 0.87
C ASP A 34 -18.53 3.49 0.09
N ASP A 35 -18.93 3.90 -1.11
CA ASP A 35 -18.11 4.77 -1.96
C ASP A 35 -17.93 6.18 -1.37
N ILE A 36 -18.93 6.67 -0.62
CA ILE A 36 -18.84 7.96 0.09
C ILE A 36 -17.73 7.88 1.14
N SER A 37 -17.74 6.83 1.95
CA SER A 37 -16.74 6.57 2.99
C SER A 37 -15.35 6.41 2.40
N VAL A 38 -15.21 5.70 1.28
CA VAL A 38 -13.95 5.59 0.52
C VAL A 38 -13.46 6.96 0.07
N SER A 39 -14.31 7.78 -0.53
CA SER A 39 -13.91 9.11 -1.03
C SER A 39 -13.49 10.08 0.09
N MET A 40 -14.17 10.01 1.25
CA MET A 40 -13.83 10.80 2.44
C MET A 40 -12.51 10.31 3.04
N MET A 41 -12.33 8.99 3.16
CA MET A 41 -11.11 8.39 3.70
C MET A 41 -9.89 8.75 2.87
N THR A 42 -9.98 8.76 1.54
CA THR A 42 -8.89 9.19 0.65
C THR A 42 -8.38 10.59 0.98
N ARG A 43 -9.27 11.53 1.34
CA ARG A 43 -8.87 12.89 1.74
C ARG A 43 -8.20 12.92 3.11
N ILE A 44 -8.71 12.12 4.05
CA ILE A 44 -8.13 11.98 5.39
C ILE A 44 -6.72 11.37 5.28
N LEU A 45 -6.54 10.37 4.43
CA LEU A 45 -5.24 9.76 4.17
C LEU A 45 -4.23 10.75 3.58
N ASP A 46 -4.65 11.67 2.69
CA ASP A 46 -3.75 12.72 2.19
C ASP A 46 -3.32 13.70 3.29
N HIS A 47 -4.21 14.00 4.25
CA HIS A 47 -3.86 14.78 5.43
C HIS A 47 -2.86 14.02 6.33
N ILE A 48 -3.09 12.74 6.58
CA ILE A 48 -2.17 11.88 7.34
C ILE A 48 -0.80 11.80 6.65
N MET A 49 -0.76 11.73 5.31
CA MET A 49 0.50 11.70 4.58
C MET A 49 1.35 12.97 4.79
N ARG A 50 0.70 14.14 4.90
CA ARG A 50 1.41 15.42 5.09
C ARG A 50 1.85 15.63 6.53
N PHE A 51 1.01 15.28 7.51
CA PHE A 51 1.20 15.65 8.92
C PHE A 51 1.60 14.47 9.83
N GLY A 52 1.52 13.24 9.34
CA GLY A 52 1.74 12.03 10.14
C GLY A 52 3.20 11.71 10.42
N GLU A 53 3.40 10.83 11.40
CA GLU A 53 4.70 10.27 11.75
C GLU A 53 5.15 9.19 10.73
N ALA A 54 6.41 8.75 10.82
CA ALA A 54 6.98 7.78 9.88
C ALA A 54 6.17 6.47 9.76
N GLY A 55 5.56 5.99 10.85
CA GLY A 55 4.72 4.79 10.82
C GLY A 55 3.42 4.96 10.03
N GLU A 56 2.76 6.10 10.21
CA GLU A 56 1.50 6.42 9.53
C GLU A 56 1.73 6.66 8.03
N LYS A 57 2.78 7.42 7.69
CA LYS A 57 3.18 7.70 6.30
C LYS A 57 3.44 6.42 5.48
N ARG A 58 4.03 5.40 6.09
CA ARG A 58 4.26 4.09 5.45
C ARG A 58 2.95 3.31 5.24
N ALA A 59 2.01 3.43 6.17
CA ALA A 59 0.72 2.74 6.08
C ALA A 59 -0.25 3.39 5.09
N VAL A 60 -0.11 4.69 4.77
CA VAL A 60 -1.03 5.43 3.90
C VAL A 60 -1.15 4.83 2.49
N PRO A 61 -0.07 4.54 1.73
CA PRO A 61 -0.20 3.94 0.40
C PRO A 61 -0.87 2.55 0.43
N LEU A 62 -0.58 1.75 1.48
CA LEU A 62 -1.18 0.44 1.68
C LEU A 62 -2.68 0.56 1.96
N ALA A 63 -3.07 1.48 2.85
CA ALA A 63 -4.47 1.80 3.13
C ALA A 63 -5.21 2.30 1.88
N LEU A 64 -4.57 3.14 1.07
CA LEU A 64 -5.14 3.64 -0.18
C LEU A 64 -5.39 2.50 -1.18
N SER A 65 -4.48 1.53 -1.26
CA SER A 65 -4.67 0.36 -2.13
C SER A 65 -5.84 -0.52 -1.68
N LEU A 66 -6.08 -0.62 -0.37
CA LEU A 66 -7.18 -1.40 0.20
C LEU A 66 -8.56 -0.79 -0.12
N LEU A 67 -8.64 0.54 -0.20
CA LEU A 67 -9.86 1.24 -0.58
C LEU A 67 -10.22 1.04 -2.06
N TYR A 68 -9.20 0.91 -2.93
CA TYR A 68 -9.33 0.84 -4.39
C TYR A 68 -8.83 -0.49 -4.99
N VAL A 69 -8.98 -1.60 -4.27
CA VAL A 69 -8.54 -2.94 -4.76
C VAL A 69 -9.23 -3.28 -6.07
N SER A 70 -8.44 -3.57 -7.11
CA SER A 70 -8.92 -3.86 -8.47
C SER A 70 -9.85 -2.79 -9.07
N ASN A 71 -9.86 -1.56 -8.55
CA ASN A 71 -10.59 -0.43 -9.10
C ASN A 71 -9.62 0.73 -9.39
N PRO A 72 -8.92 0.69 -10.52
CA PRO A 72 -7.89 1.68 -10.85
C PRO A 72 -8.50 3.02 -11.24
N SER A 73 -8.64 3.92 -10.26
CA SER A 73 -8.96 5.33 -10.52
C SER A 73 -7.71 6.12 -10.92
N VAL A 74 -7.81 6.88 -12.01
CA VAL A 74 -6.74 7.74 -12.54
C VAL A 74 -6.14 8.65 -11.46
N ALA A 75 -6.99 9.25 -10.62
CA ALA A 75 -6.54 10.14 -9.56
C ALA A 75 -5.66 9.42 -8.54
N ILE A 76 -6.04 8.20 -8.14
CA ILE A 76 -5.33 7.40 -7.14
C ILE A 76 -3.98 6.92 -7.68
N ILE A 77 -3.94 6.51 -8.94
CA ILE A 77 -2.71 6.09 -9.59
C ILE A 77 -1.70 7.25 -9.65
N GLU A 78 -2.16 8.46 -9.96
CA GLU A 78 -1.30 9.64 -9.94
C GLU A 78 -0.81 9.99 -8.53
N THR A 79 -1.65 9.85 -7.49
CA THR A 79 -1.22 10.05 -6.10
C THR A 79 -0.17 9.02 -5.66
N LEU A 80 -0.38 7.73 -5.98
CA LEU A 80 0.59 6.68 -5.66
C LEU A 80 1.89 6.83 -6.45
N ALA A 81 1.83 7.30 -7.70
CA ALA A 81 3.02 7.60 -8.48
C ALA A 81 3.84 8.75 -7.90
N LYS A 82 3.19 9.74 -7.27
CA LYS A 82 3.87 10.81 -6.51
C LYS A 82 4.58 10.23 -5.28
N TYR A 83 3.91 9.37 -4.50
CA TYR A 83 4.50 8.71 -3.33
C TYR A 83 5.65 7.75 -3.69
N SER A 84 5.65 7.19 -4.91
CA SER A 84 6.74 6.34 -5.41
C SER A 84 8.06 7.10 -5.67
N HIS A 85 8.07 8.43 -5.58
CA HIS A 85 9.27 9.25 -5.72
C HIS A 85 9.60 10.02 -4.42
N ASP A 86 9.02 9.60 -3.29
CA ASP A 86 9.31 10.19 -1.99
C ASP A 86 10.75 9.87 -1.53
N ILE A 87 11.25 10.65 -0.57
CA ILE A 87 12.58 10.51 0.02
C ILE A 87 12.64 9.20 0.83
N ASP A 88 11.55 8.87 1.52
CA ASP A 88 11.44 7.70 2.39
C ASP A 88 11.32 6.40 1.59
N GLN A 89 12.40 5.61 1.65
CA GLN A 89 12.56 4.35 0.95
C GLN A 89 11.44 3.32 1.23
N ASP A 90 10.91 3.29 2.46
CA ASP A 90 9.83 2.40 2.88
C ASP A 90 8.47 2.80 2.29
N VAL A 91 8.21 4.10 2.16
CA VAL A 91 6.99 4.64 1.56
C VAL A 91 6.98 4.34 0.06
N VAL A 92 8.13 4.47 -0.59
CA VAL A 92 8.30 4.12 -2.01
C VAL A 92 7.99 2.66 -2.26
N LEU A 93 8.55 1.75 -1.46
CA LEU A 93 8.31 0.31 -1.58
C LEU A 93 6.81 -0.03 -1.42
N SER A 94 6.20 0.54 -0.38
CA SER A 94 4.78 0.35 -0.08
C SER A 94 3.88 0.89 -1.20
N SER A 95 4.27 2.01 -1.81
CA SER A 95 3.55 2.65 -2.92
C SER A 95 3.61 1.83 -4.21
N ILE A 96 4.75 1.19 -4.51
CA ILE A 96 4.90 0.30 -5.67
C ILE A 96 3.97 -0.91 -5.56
N ILE A 97 3.96 -1.56 -4.38
CA ILE A 97 3.09 -2.71 -4.13
C ILE A 97 1.62 -2.29 -4.13
N ALA A 98 1.30 -1.15 -3.52
CA ALA A 98 -0.04 -0.55 -3.56
C ALA A 98 -0.55 -0.34 -5.00
N MET A 99 0.29 0.19 -5.91
CA MET A 99 -0.08 0.33 -7.33
C MET A 99 -0.40 -1.02 -7.99
N GLY A 100 0.35 -2.08 -7.66
CA GLY A 100 0.07 -3.43 -8.16
C GLY A 100 -1.28 -3.97 -7.69
N ILE A 101 -1.65 -3.74 -6.43
CA ILE A 101 -2.93 -4.19 -5.83
C ILE A 101 -4.12 -3.41 -6.43
N VAL A 102 -4.00 -2.10 -6.59
CA VAL A 102 -5.06 -1.26 -7.20
C VAL A 102 -5.33 -1.69 -8.64
N GLY A 103 -4.29 -2.02 -9.39
CA GLY A 103 -4.39 -2.50 -10.78
C GLY A 103 -4.59 -4.00 -10.93
N ALA A 104 -4.80 -4.74 -9.84
CA ALA A 104 -4.77 -6.21 -9.88
C ALA A 104 -5.87 -6.75 -10.79
N GLY A 105 -5.46 -7.47 -11.85
CA GLY A 105 -6.38 -8.10 -12.78
C GLY A 105 -7.12 -7.17 -13.73
N THR A 106 -6.81 -5.87 -13.78
CA THR A 106 -7.54 -4.93 -14.65
C THR A 106 -6.83 -4.65 -15.97
N ASN A 107 -5.56 -5.06 -16.09
CA ASN A 107 -4.73 -4.82 -17.29
C ASN A 107 -4.72 -3.34 -17.74
N ASN A 108 -4.64 -2.40 -16.78
CA ASN A 108 -4.67 -0.97 -17.10
C ASN A 108 -3.34 -0.56 -17.77
N ALA A 109 -3.40 -0.18 -19.04
CA ALA A 109 -2.24 0.23 -19.84
C ALA A 109 -1.47 1.42 -19.23
N ARG A 110 -2.20 2.36 -18.59
CA ARG A 110 -1.58 3.53 -17.96
C ARG A 110 -0.72 3.15 -16.76
N LEU A 111 -1.26 2.30 -15.88
CA LEU A 111 -0.56 1.80 -14.70
C LEU A 111 0.66 0.94 -15.12
N SER A 112 0.51 0.15 -16.18
CA SER A 112 1.60 -0.62 -16.79
C SER A 112 2.73 0.27 -17.31
N SER A 113 2.40 1.37 -18.00
CA SER A 113 3.40 2.35 -18.46
C SER A 113 4.11 3.03 -17.28
N GLN A 114 3.40 3.39 -16.22
CA GLN A 114 4.01 3.99 -15.03
C GLN A 114 4.95 3.01 -14.30
N LEU A 115 4.55 1.76 -14.11
CA LEU A 115 5.43 0.73 -13.52
C LEU A 115 6.68 0.47 -14.38
N LYS A 116 6.54 0.51 -15.72
CA LYS A 116 7.69 0.41 -16.64
C LYS A 116 8.64 1.61 -16.52
N ASN A 117 8.10 2.82 -16.39
CA ASN A 117 8.89 4.03 -16.20
C ASN A 117 9.64 3.99 -14.85
N LEU A 118 9.01 3.47 -13.80
CA LEU A 118 9.68 3.26 -12.51
C LEU A 118 10.79 2.22 -12.62
N ALA A 119 10.55 1.11 -13.33
CA ALA A 119 11.56 0.07 -13.55
C ALA A 119 12.79 0.60 -14.32
N SER A 120 12.60 1.48 -15.31
CA SER A 120 13.70 2.05 -16.08
C SER A 120 14.50 3.08 -15.28
N HIS A 121 13.83 3.92 -14.47
CA HIS A 121 14.51 4.92 -13.62
C HIS A 121 15.21 4.30 -12.40
N CYS A 122 14.67 3.20 -11.86
CA CYS A 122 15.27 2.46 -10.75
C CYS A 122 16.31 1.42 -11.18
N GLY A 123 16.65 1.34 -12.48
CA GLY A 123 17.63 0.40 -13.03
C GLY A 123 19.09 0.66 -12.66
N SER A 124 19.37 1.69 -11.85
CA SER A 124 20.71 1.94 -11.31
C SER A 124 21.01 0.99 -10.13
N PRO A 125 22.21 0.37 -10.06
CA PRO A 125 22.52 -0.81 -9.22
C PRO A 125 22.48 -0.60 -7.70
N LYS A 126 21.98 0.53 -7.21
CA LYS A 126 21.96 0.85 -5.77
C LYS A 126 20.80 0.20 -5.02
N ASN A 127 19.68 -0.17 -5.66
CA ASN A 127 18.49 -0.61 -4.95
C ASN A 127 17.78 -1.84 -5.58
N ASN A 128 18.31 -3.05 -5.34
CA ASN A 128 17.75 -4.31 -5.85
C ASN A 128 16.30 -4.59 -5.39
N ASN A 129 15.92 -4.12 -4.20
CA ASN A 129 14.62 -4.40 -3.59
C ASN A 129 13.45 -3.74 -4.35
N TYR A 130 13.64 -2.54 -4.93
CA TYR A 130 12.58 -1.88 -5.70
C TYR A 130 12.26 -2.59 -7.00
N LEU A 131 13.28 -3.09 -7.69
CA LEU A 131 13.09 -3.78 -8.95
C LEU A 131 12.32 -5.09 -8.76
N PHE A 132 12.56 -5.78 -7.63
CA PHE A 132 11.77 -6.95 -7.24
C PHE A 132 10.30 -6.58 -6.94
N ALA A 133 10.06 -5.50 -6.18
CA ALA A 133 8.72 -5.02 -5.88
C ALA A 133 7.94 -4.58 -7.14
N VAL A 134 8.60 -3.90 -8.08
CA VAL A 134 7.98 -3.50 -9.35
C VAL A 134 7.58 -4.74 -10.17
N ARG A 135 8.40 -5.79 -10.18
CA ARG A 135 8.05 -7.06 -10.84
C ARG A 135 6.85 -7.73 -10.19
N ILE A 136 6.79 -7.78 -8.86
CA ILE A 136 5.61 -8.29 -8.14
C ILE A 136 4.36 -7.48 -8.50
N ALA A 137 4.47 -6.15 -8.51
CA ALA A 137 3.36 -5.26 -8.88
C ALA A 137 2.87 -5.52 -10.31
N GLN A 138 3.79 -5.76 -11.26
CA GLN A 138 3.45 -6.14 -12.64
C GLN A 138 2.75 -7.51 -12.70
N CYS A 139 3.18 -8.49 -11.90
CA CYS A 139 2.50 -9.79 -11.81
C CYS A 139 1.04 -9.64 -11.37
N PHE A 140 0.76 -8.77 -10.40
CA PHE A 140 -0.62 -8.49 -9.97
C PHE A 140 -1.43 -7.81 -11.08
N LEU A 141 -0.84 -6.84 -11.79
CA LEU A 141 -1.50 -6.13 -12.89
C LEU A 141 -1.99 -7.08 -14.00
N PHE A 142 -1.13 -8.02 -14.41
CA PHE A 142 -1.41 -8.96 -15.51
C PHE A 142 -2.02 -10.29 -15.05
N MET A 143 -2.47 -10.39 -13.79
CA MET A 143 -3.01 -11.63 -13.24
C MET A 143 -4.19 -12.15 -14.06
N GLY A 144 -4.14 -13.42 -14.47
CA GLY A 144 -5.18 -14.09 -15.23
C GLY A 144 -5.52 -13.45 -16.59
N LYS A 145 -4.62 -12.64 -17.19
CA LYS A 145 -4.89 -11.84 -18.40
C LYS A 145 -6.15 -10.94 -18.30
N GLY A 146 -6.55 -10.58 -17.07
CA GLY A 146 -7.77 -9.82 -16.82
C GLY A 146 -8.97 -10.64 -16.31
N THR A 147 -8.83 -11.96 -16.17
CA THR A 147 -9.91 -12.84 -15.69
C THR A 147 -9.94 -13.02 -14.17
N LEU A 148 -8.86 -12.68 -13.47
CA LEU A 148 -8.73 -12.80 -12.02
C LEU A 148 -8.62 -11.40 -11.40
N SER A 149 -9.54 -11.04 -10.51
CA SER A 149 -9.53 -9.78 -9.75
C SER A 149 -9.39 -10.08 -8.25
N LEU A 150 -8.66 -9.23 -7.52
CA LEU A 150 -8.51 -9.31 -6.07
C LEU A 150 -9.64 -8.59 -5.31
N SER A 151 -10.67 -8.11 -6.01
CA SER A 151 -11.80 -7.41 -5.39
C SER A 151 -12.49 -8.29 -4.33
N PRO A 152 -12.52 -7.86 -3.04
CA PRO A 152 -13.19 -8.62 -1.97
C PRO A 152 -14.72 -8.45 -2.03
N PHE A 153 -15.19 -7.41 -2.71
CA PHE A 153 -16.60 -7.11 -2.91
C PHE A 153 -17.06 -7.60 -4.28
N VAL A 154 -18.12 -8.40 -4.28
CA VAL A 154 -18.75 -8.91 -5.50
C VAL A 154 -20.18 -8.39 -5.56
N CYS A 155 -20.67 -8.10 -6.77
CA CYS A 155 -21.97 -7.47 -7.01
C CYS A 155 -22.10 -6.13 -6.26
N ASP A 156 -21.42 -5.08 -6.75
CA ASP A 156 -21.62 -3.70 -6.29
C ASP A 156 -21.65 -3.53 -4.74
N ARG A 157 -20.66 -4.13 -4.07
CA ARG A 157 -20.48 -4.14 -2.60
C ARG A 157 -21.59 -4.79 -1.76
N PHE A 158 -22.58 -5.45 -2.37
CA PHE A 158 -23.62 -6.19 -1.63
C PHE A 158 -23.11 -7.46 -0.95
N ILE A 159 -22.12 -8.15 -1.53
CA ILE A 159 -21.57 -9.41 -1.00
C ILE A 159 -20.07 -9.26 -0.75
N CYS A 160 -19.66 -9.38 0.52
CA CYS A 160 -18.26 -9.33 0.92
C CYS A 160 -17.70 -10.75 1.14
N LYS A 161 -16.68 -11.12 0.36
CA LYS A 161 -15.92 -12.36 0.54
C LYS A 161 -14.91 -12.19 1.67
N LYS A 162 -15.31 -12.54 2.89
CA LYS A 162 -14.47 -12.43 4.11
C LYS A 162 -13.09 -13.08 3.94
N ALA A 163 -13.00 -14.22 3.26
CA ALA A 163 -11.72 -14.91 3.04
C ALA A 163 -10.72 -14.07 2.21
N VAL A 164 -11.19 -13.46 1.12
CA VAL A 164 -10.34 -12.60 0.26
C VAL A 164 -9.95 -11.33 1.00
N LEU A 165 -10.90 -10.72 1.71
CA LEU A 165 -10.65 -9.52 2.50
C LEU A 165 -9.56 -9.77 3.56
N VAL A 166 -9.66 -10.85 4.34
CA VAL A 166 -8.66 -11.20 5.36
C VAL A 166 -7.31 -11.53 4.72
N ALA A 167 -7.28 -12.20 3.56
CA ALA A 167 -6.03 -12.49 2.85
C ALA A 167 -5.32 -11.21 2.37
N VAL A 168 -6.08 -10.25 1.80
CA VAL A 168 -5.52 -8.96 1.36
C VAL A 168 -5.04 -8.13 2.55
N ILE A 169 -5.80 -8.07 3.64
CA ILE A 169 -5.40 -7.37 4.86
C ILE A 169 -4.13 -8.01 5.46
N GLY A 170 -4.09 -9.33 5.56
CA GLY A 170 -2.92 -10.05 6.06
C GLY A 170 -1.68 -9.77 5.22
N PHE A 171 -1.82 -9.73 3.89
CA PHE A 171 -0.73 -9.37 2.99
C PHE A 171 -0.22 -7.92 3.22
N LEU A 172 -1.11 -6.95 3.40
CA LEU A 172 -0.75 -5.55 3.67
C LEU A 172 -0.03 -5.41 5.02
N ILE A 173 -0.50 -6.10 6.06
CA ILE A 173 0.12 -6.07 7.40
C ILE A 173 1.52 -6.71 7.37
N SER A 174 1.71 -7.79 6.63
CA SER A 174 3.05 -8.39 6.44
C SER A 174 4.03 -7.43 5.77
N PHE A 175 3.55 -6.61 4.82
CA PHE A 175 4.38 -5.57 4.19
C PHE A 175 4.73 -4.43 5.14
N LEU A 176 3.83 -4.08 6.07
CA LEU A 176 4.11 -3.10 7.12
C LEU A 176 5.19 -3.60 8.11
N ASP A 177 5.17 -4.90 8.44
CA ASP A 177 6.13 -5.52 9.36
C ASP A 177 7.53 -5.71 8.75
N SER A 178 7.61 -6.06 7.46
CA SER A 178 8.89 -6.29 6.76
C SER A 178 9.84 -5.07 6.75
N SER A 179 9.34 -3.87 7.03
CA SER A 179 10.13 -2.62 7.11
C SER A 179 10.90 -2.47 8.44
N LYS A 180 10.65 -3.30 9.45
CA LYS A 180 11.40 -3.30 10.72
C LYS A 180 12.80 -3.94 10.66
N SER A 181 13.15 -4.59 9.55
CA SER A 181 14.36 -5.44 9.47
C SER A 181 15.63 -4.73 8.98
N ASN A 182 15.70 -3.40 8.97
CA ASN A 182 16.90 -2.63 8.60
C ASN A 182 17.32 -1.66 9.69
#